data_AF-A0A6C0B6D4-F1
#
_entry.id   AF-A0A6C0B6D4-F1
#
_cell.length_a   1.000
_cell.length_b   1.000
_cell.length_c   1.000
_cell.angle_alpha   90.00
_cell.angle_beta   90.00
_cell.angle_gamma   90.00
#
_symmetry.space_group_name_H-M   'P 1'
#
loop_
_entity.id
_entity.type
_entity.pdbx_description
1 polymer ?
#
loop_
_entity_poly.entity_id
_entity_poly.type
_entity_poly.pdbx_seq_one_letter_code
_entity_poly.pdbx_strand_id
1 'polypeptide(L)'
;MTRTLKRTIPPFMSFGYHTLEEFDHATTMAGGLVRRKGCAIGGAIYEDLVYNTIKSSALPLVELLPKGNASDNTSVDLPLRYIGQSLPVETKKKGAQMGGTSAYYSRDTSSFTGLAKNVDDADLILLAARAKIPALNAYIDAARELEPTSTITGMPITLDKSTYIELGQRKLQAQAAAEVVYPISFLRDFYNQKGIYYIQIEDSGFFSLGGNPFNFPIPELEASFKLEFRIGPAGGGGRARRSAGYRIQGRLHNLNKSPYSLDNAENCSHLFSRDWTTTPI
;
A
#
# COMPACT_ATOMS: atom_id res chain seq x y z
N MET A 1 -41.84 -65.75 -12.29
CA MET A 1 -42.78 -64.62 -12.05
C MET A 1 -42.02 -63.53 -11.31
N THR A 2 -41.47 -62.57 -12.06
CA THR A 2 -40.48 -61.60 -11.58
C THR A 2 -41.16 -60.25 -11.39
N ARG A 3 -41.11 -59.70 -10.17
CA ARG A 3 -41.72 -58.41 -9.81
C ARG A 3 -40.76 -57.27 -10.17
N THR A 4 -41.14 -56.46 -11.16
CA THR A 4 -40.43 -55.24 -11.56
C THR A 4 -40.92 -54.05 -10.73
N LEU A 5 -40.04 -53.47 -9.91
CA LEU A 5 -40.28 -52.21 -9.20
C LEU A 5 -39.99 -51.02 -10.15
N LYS A 6 -41.04 -50.37 -10.66
CA LYS A 6 -40.95 -49.05 -11.32
C LYS A 6 -40.88 -47.98 -10.23
N ARG A 7 -39.75 -47.30 -10.08
CA ARG A 7 -39.64 -46.02 -9.37
C ARG A 7 -39.81 -44.89 -10.37
N THR A 8 -40.88 -44.12 -10.19
CA THR A 8 -41.18 -42.88 -10.91
C THR A 8 -40.33 -41.76 -10.34
N ILE A 9 -39.49 -41.13 -11.16
CA ILE A 9 -38.69 -39.94 -10.80
C ILE A 9 -39.54 -38.71 -11.15
N PRO A 10 -39.78 -37.76 -10.22
CA PRO A 10 -40.49 -36.51 -10.54
C PRO A 10 -39.60 -35.56 -11.37
N PRO A 11 -40.20 -34.66 -12.18
CA PRO A 11 -39.45 -33.77 -13.06
C PRO A 11 -38.64 -32.74 -12.25
N PHE A 12 -37.40 -32.53 -12.71
CA PHE A 12 -36.49 -31.48 -12.25
C PHE A 12 -37.17 -30.10 -12.37
N MET A 13 -37.33 -29.40 -11.25
CA MET A 13 -37.58 -27.97 -11.25
C MET A 13 -36.33 -27.26 -11.77
N SER A 14 -36.49 -26.60 -12.91
CA SER A 14 -35.57 -25.60 -13.45
C SER A 14 -35.44 -24.45 -12.46
N PHE A 15 -34.30 -24.35 -11.76
CA PHE A 15 -33.91 -23.11 -11.11
C PHE A 15 -33.46 -22.12 -12.19
N GLY A 16 -34.32 -21.13 -12.45
CA GLY A 16 -34.00 -19.99 -13.30
C GLY A 16 -32.81 -19.22 -12.71
N TYR A 17 -31.77 -19.05 -13.51
CA TYR A 17 -30.76 -18.04 -13.27
C TYR A 17 -31.41 -16.69 -13.54
N HIS A 18 -31.81 -15.99 -12.48
CA HIS A 18 -32.09 -14.56 -12.57
C HIS A 18 -30.76 -13.85 -12.80
N THR A 19 -30.58 -13.35 -14.02
CA THR A 19 -29.63 -12.31 -14.37
C THR A 19 -29.94 -11.08 -13.52
N LEU A 20 -29.02 -10.75 -12.60
CA LEU A 20 -29.01 -9.44 -11.94
C LEU A 20 -28.49 -8.41 -12.95
N GLU A 21 -29.36 -7.99 -13.87
CA GLU A 21 -29.32 -6.67 -14.48
C GLU A 21 -30.05 -5.71 -13.52
N GLU A 22 -29.31 -5.06 -12.62
CA GLU A 22 -29.81 -3.88 -11.91
C GLU A 22 -29.01 -2.65 -12.32
N PHE A 23 -29.60 -1.99 -13.30
CA PHE A 23 -29.78 -0.54 -13.44
C PHE A 23 -28.73 0.40 -12.84
N ASP A 24 -27.99 0.94 -13.80
CA ASP A 24 -27.25 2.19 -13.80
C ASP A 24 -28.19 3.38 -13.50
N HIS A 25 -28.00 4.03 -12.35
CA HIS A 25 -28.39 5.42 -12.16
C HIS A 25 -27.16 6.21 -11.76
N ALA A 26 -26.45 6.69 -12.77
CA ALA A 26 -25.49 7.76 -12.67
C ALA A 26 -26.21 9.04 -12.19
N THR A 27 -26.01 9.42 -10.94
CA THR A 27 -26.23 10.81 -10.51
C THR A 27 -25.04 11.63 -10.96
N THR A 28 -25.22 12.33 -12.08
CA THR A 28 -24.30 13.35 -12.57
C THR A 28 -24.22 14.51 -11.58
N MET A 29 -23.12 14.62 -10.86
CA MET A 29 -22.70 15.87 -10.21
C MET A 29 -21.54 16.43 -11.03
N ALA A 30 -21.64 17.72 -11.39
CA ALA A 30 -20.74 18.43 -12.26
C ALA A 30 -19.26 18.29 -11.82
N GLY A 31 -18.39 17.86 -12.74
CA GLY A 31 -16.95 17.65 -12.52
C GLY A 31 -16.54 16.19 -12.68
N GLY A 32 -16.63 15.66 -13.90
CA GLY A 32 -16.47 14.23 -14.18
C GLY A 32 -15.08 13.67 -13.89
N LEU A 33 -15.00 12.72 -12.94
CA LEU A 33 -13.89 11.77 -12.81
C LEU A 33 -14.42 10.36 -13.12
N VAL A 34 -14.07 9.84 -14.30
CA VAL A 34 -14.41 8.48 -14.72
C VAL A 34 -13.63 7.48 -13.87
N ARG A 35 -14.33 6.66 -13.07
CA ARG A 35 -13.74 5.58 -12.26
C ARG A 35 -13.13 4.50 -13.15
N ARG A 36 -11.79 4.44 -13.27
CA ARG A 36 -11.11 3.25 -13.80
C ARG A 36 -10.89 2.23 -12.68
N LYS A 37 -11.58 1.09 -12.71
CA LYS A 37 -11.37 -0.03 -11.77
C LYS A 37 -9.89 -0.50 -11.81
N GLY A 38 -9.23 -0.52 -10.65
CA GLY A 38 -8.08 -1.40 -10.39
C GLY A 38 -6.74 -0.77 -10.03
N CYS A 39 -6.59 0.57 -10.01
CA CYS A 39 -5.39 1.22 -9.48
C CYS A 39 -5.61 1.67 -8.02
N ALA A 40 -4.53 1.98 -7.32
CA ALA A 40 -4.50 2.61 -6.00
C ALA A 40 -5.09 4.04 -5.99
N ILE A 41 -6.31 4.19 -6.54
CA ILE A 41 -7.03 5.45 -6.73
C ILE A 41 -7.15 6.22 -5.42
N GLY A 42 -7.29 5.52 -4.29
CA GLY A 42 -7.42 6.17 -2.98
C GLY A 42 -6.21 7.02 -2.59
N GLY A 43 -4.99 6.58 -2.92
CA GLY A 43 -3.77 7.35 -2.64
C GLY A 43 -3.72 8.61 -3.50
N ALA A 44 -3.78 8.43 -4.82
CA ALA A 44 -3.75 9.53 -5.78
C ALA A 44 -4.88 10.56 -5.56
N ILE A 45 -6.11 10.12 -5.22
CA ILE A 45 -7.21 11.04 -4.87
C ILE A 45 -6.85 11.87 -3.65
N TYR A 46 -6.28 11.26 -2.62
CA TYR A 46 -5.91 11.99 -1.41
C TYR A 46 -4.75 12.96 -1.66
N GLU A 47 -3.76 12.55 -2.44
CA GLU A 47 -2.67 13.42 -2.90
C GLU A 47 -3.22 14.63 -3.66
N ASP A 48 -4.22 14.44 -4.52
CA ASP A 48 -4.85 15.52 -5.29
C ASP A 48 -5.71 16.43 -4.41
N LEU A 49 -6.36 15.89 -3.38
CA LEU A 49 -7.07 16.68 -2.38
C LEU A 49 -6.11 17.66 -1.70
N VAL A 50 -5.01 17.17 -1.13
CA VAL A 50 -4.01 18.01 -0.43
C VAL A 50 -3.44 19.06 -1.38
N TYR A 51 -3.05 18.67 -2.59
CA TYR A 51 -2.52 19.59 -3.60
C TYR A 51 -3.51 20.72 -3.92
N ASN A 52 -4.77 20.37 -4.16
CA ASN A 52 -5.81 21.34 -4.51
C ASN A 52 -6.17 22.26 -3.33
N THR A 53 -6.14 21.76 -2.10
CA THR A 53 -6.34 22.59 -0.90
C THR A 53 -5.26 23.66 -0.77
N ILE A 54 -3.98 23.30 -0.96
CA ILE A 54 -2.89 24.27 -0.93
C ILE A 54 -3.04 25.28 -2.07
N LYS A 55 -3.37 24.79 -3.28
CA LYS A 55 -3.57 25.65 -4.46
C LYS A 55 -4.68 26.67 -4.26
N SER A 56 -5.82 26.24 -3.72
CA SER A 56 -6.99 27.11 -3.49
C SER A 56 -6.80 28.07 -2.32
N SER A 57 -5.90 27.76 -1.38
CA SER A 57 -5.60 28.63 -0.24
C SER A 57 -4.80 29.89 -0.59
N ALA A 58 -4.33 30.02 -1.85
CA ALA A 58 -3.66 31.22 -2.37
C ALA A 58 -2.53 31.76 -1.46
N LEU A 59 -1.69 30.86 -0.95
CA LEU A 59 -0.67 31.15 0.05
C LEU A 59 0.51 31.92 -0.58
N PRO A 60 0.78 33.19 -0.19
CA PRO A 60 1.71 34.07 -0.90
C PRO A 60 3.18 33.63 -0.81
N LEU A 61 3.54 32.83 0.18
CA LEU A 61 4.91 32.35 0.41
C LEU A 61 5.14 30.93 -0.12
N VAL A 62 4.11 30.31 -0.72
CA VAL A 62 4.16 28.94 -1.23
C VAL A 62 4.08 28.95 -2.75
N GLU A 63 5.00 28.24 -3.39
CA GLU A 63 4.97 27.96 -4.82
C GLU A 63 4.73 26.45 -5.00
N LEU A 64 3.59 26.09 -5.59
CA LEU A 64 3.33 24.70 -5.99
C LEU A 64 4.05 24.39 -7.30
N LEU A 65 4.83 23.31 -7.32
CA LEU A 65 5.49 22.83 -8.51
C LEU A 65 4.61 21.77 -9.21
N PRO A 66 4.79 21.55 -10.53
CA PRO A 66 4.07 20.49 -11.23
C PRO A 66 4.30 19.12 -10.59
N LYS A 67 3.21 18.37 -10.37
CA LYS A 67 3.28 16.97 -9.92
C LYS A 67 3.90 16.06 -11.00
N GLY A 68 4.67 15.07 -10.54
CA GLY A 68 5.05 13.92 -11.38
C GLY A 68 3.86 12.98 -11.66
N ASN A 69 4.10 11.91 -12.42
CA ASN A 69 3.07 10.90 -12.66
C ASN A 69 2.84 10.05 -11.39
N ALA A 70 1.58 9.72 -11.06
CA ALA A 70 1.18 8.96 -9.85
C ALA A 70 1.75 7.52 -9.70
N SER A 71 2.71 7.12 -10.53
CA SER A 71 3.40 5.81 -10.46
C SER A 71 4.92 5.96 -10.57
N ASP A 72 5.43 7.21 -10.52
CA ASP A 72 6.84 7.51 -10.50
C ASP A 72 7.35 7.47 -9.06
N ASN A 73 8.30 6.57 -8.78
CA ASN A 73 8.91 6.42 -7.47
C ASN A 73 10.09 7.38 -7.22
N THR A 74 10.39 8.24 -8.20
CA THR A 74 11.45 9.25 -8.15
C THR A 74 10.91 10.67 -7.89
N SER A 75 9.62 10.89 -8.07
CA SER A 75 8.95 12.16 -7.77
C SER A 75 8.38 12.19 -6.36
N VAL A 76 8.49 13.34 -5.70
CA VAL A 76 7.83 13.62 -4.41
C VAL A 76 6.33 13.78 -4.63
N ASP A 77 5.50 13.26 -3.72
CA ASP A 77 4.03 13.32 -3.84
C ASP A 77 3.49 14.76 -3.93
N LEU A 78 4.05 15.66 -3.11
CA LEU A 78 3.73 17.08 -3.09
C LEU A 78 5.02 17.93 -3.21
N PRO A 79 5.40 18.31 -4.45
CA PRO A 79 6.55 19.18 -4.68
C PRO A 79 6.14 20.64 -4.52
N LEU A 80 6.69 21.33 -3.53
CA LEU A 80 6.46 22.78 -3.35
C LEU A 80 7.73 23.49 -2.87
N ARG A 81 7.73 24.82 -3.01
CA ARG A 81 8.68 25.70 -2.34
C ARG A 81 7.95 26.53 -1.29
N TYR A 82 8.62 26.77 -0.18
CA TYR A 82 8.20 27.72 0.83
C TYR A 82 9.34 28.72 1.01
N ILE A 83 9.03 30.02 0.98
CA ILE A 83 10.02 31.12 1.10
C ILE A 83 11.23 30.96 0.17
N GLY A 84 10.97 30.49 -1.06
CA GLY A 84 11.98 30.25 -2.10
C GLY A 84 12.79 28.95 -1.94
N GLN A 85 12.67 28.24 -0.82
CA GLN A 85 13.38 27.00 -0.53
C GLN A 85 12.52 25.78 -0.84
N SER A 86 13.15 24.67 -1.22
CA SER A 86 12.42 23.42 -1.49
C SER A 86 11.84 22.84 -0.21
N LEU A 87 10.57 22.48 -0.25
CA LEU A 87 9.83 21.83 0.82
C LEU A 87 9.09 20.61 0.24
N PRO A 88 9.79 19.50 0.00
CA PRO A 88 9.15 18.28 -0.44
C PRO A 88 8.33 17.67 0.71
N VAL A 89 7.09 17.28 0.42
CA VAL A 89 6.18 16.66 1.40
C VAL A 89 5.72 15.32 0.86
N GLU A 90 5.87 14.27 1.67
CA GLU A 90 5.23 12.98 1.40
C GLU A 90 3.75 13.05 1.81
N THR A 91 2.85 12.46 1.03
CA THR A 91 1.42 12.42 1.37
C THR A 91 0.94 10.98 1.37
N LYS A 92 0.25 10.58 2.44
CA LYS A 92 -0.19 9.20 2.62
C LYS A 92 -1.64 9.14 3.05
N LYS A 93 -2.40 8.31 2.34
CA LYS A 93 -3.73 7.90 2.79
C LYS A 93 -3.62 7.14 4.12
N LYS A 94 -4.68 7.16 4.93
CA LYS A 94 -4.77 6.36 6.15
C LYS A 94 -4.57 4.88 5.83
N GLY A 95 -3.68 4.24 6.59
CA GLY A 95 -3.33 2.84 6.38
C GLY A 95 -2.58 2.56 5.07
N ALA A 96 -1.99 3.58 4.43
CA ALA A 96 -1.13 3.39 3.27
C ALA A 96 0.14 2.60 3.61
N GLN A 97 0.87 2.18 2.58
CA GLN A 97 2.18 1.55 2.70
C GLN A 97 3.23 2.64 2.82
N MET A 98 4.24 2.41 3.66
CA MET A 98 5.36 3.32 3.88
C MET A 98 6.62 2.81 3.17
N GLY A 99 6.45 2.47 1.90
CA GLY A 99 7.45 1.74 1.12
C GLY A 99 7.35 0.23 1.27
N GLY A 100 8.07 -0.47 0.42
CA GLY A 100 8.12 -1.92 0.42
C GLY A 100 9.07 -2.48 -0.62
N THR A 101 9.41 -3.75 -0.44
CA THR A 101 10.22 -4.53 -1.37
C THR A 101 9.61 -5.92 -1.56
N SER A 102 10.19 -6.73 -2.43
CA SER A 102 9.86 -8.15 -2.57
C SER A 102 11.10 -8.99 -2.35
N ALA A 103 10.94 -10.08 -1.61
CA ALA A 103 11.96 -11.11 -1.45
C ALA A 103 11.87 -12.08 -2.63
N TYR A 104 13.02 -12.42 -3.20
CA TYR A 104 13.15 -13.58 -4.05
C TYR A 104 13.46 -14.78 -3.16
N TYR A 105 12.78 -15.88 -3.39
CA TYR A 105 12.95 -17.11 -2.61
C TYR A 105 13.10 -18.29 -3.56
N SER A 106 14.08 -19.14 -3.32
CA SER A 106 14.26 -20.40 -4.05
C SER A 106 13.87 -21.57 -3.16
N ARG A 107 12.92 -22.40 -3.65
CA ARG A 107 12.45 -23.60 -2.96
C ARG A 107 13.52 -24.69 -2.88
N ASP A 108 14.36 -24.78 -3.91
CA ASP A 108 15.33 -25.86 -4.07
C ASP A 108 16.55 -25.63 -3.18
N THR A 109 16.97 -24.37 -3.02
CA THR A 109 18.10 -23.98 -2.17
C THR A 109 17.68 -23.46 -0.80
N SER A 110 16.37 -23.28 -0.55
CA SER A 110 15.81 -22.69 0.68
C SER A 110 16.45 -21.34 1.05
N SER A 111 16.74 -20.51 0.05
CA SER A 111 17.48 -19.26 0.22
C SER A 111 16.70 -18.05 -0.27
N PHE A 112 16.86 -16.92 0.43
CA PHE A 112 16.36 -15.62 -0.01
C PHE A 112 17.44 -14.79 -0.69
N THR A 113 17.05 -14.01 -1.71
CA THR A 113 17.87 -12.96 -2.31
C THR A 113 17.06 -11.66 -2.46
N GLY A 114 17.74 -10.52 -2.55
CA GLY A 114 17.09 -9.20 -2.68
C GLY A 114 16.51 -8.61 -1.39
N LEU A 115 16.79 -9.23 -0.23
CA LEU A 115 16.41 -8.71 1.09
C LEU A 115 17.50 -7.77 1.63
N ALA A 116 17.31 -6.45 1.43
CA ALA A 116 18.10 -5.33 1.95
C ALA A 116 19.61 -5.30 1.62
N LYS A 117 20.14 -4.08 1.42
CA LYS A 117 21.58 -3.81 1.17
C LYS A 117 22.33 -3.32 2.42
N ASN A 118 21.61 -3.01 3.50
CA ASN A 118 22.19 -2.51 4.74
C ASN A 118 22.24 -3.65 5.77
N VAL A 119 23.42 -3.85 6.35
CA VAL A 119 23.84 -5.08 7.03
C VAL A 119 23.08 -5.31 8.35
N ASP A 120 22.78 -4.25 9.11
CA ASP A 120 22.18 -4.39 10.45
C ASP A 120 20.67 -4.69 10.41
N ASP A 121 19.94 -4.08 9.47
CA ASP A 121 18.49 -4.30 9.32
C ASP A 121 18.17 -5.55 8.49
N ALA A 122 19.10 -6.00 7.67
CA ALA A 122 18.95 -7.21 6.88
C ALA A 122 18.74 -8.44 7.78
N ASP A 123 19.36 -8.48 8.96
CA ASP A 123 19.34 -9.66 9.83
C ASP A 123 17.96 -9.94 10.43
N LEU A 124 17.26 -8.92 10.95
CA LEU A 124 15.91 -9.09 11.50
C LEU A 124 14.88 -9.42 10.42
N ILE A 125 14.95 -8.74 9.26
CA ILE A 125 14.10 -9.05 8.09
C ILE A 125 14.36 -10.48 7.60
N LEU A 126 15.63 -10.87 7.47
CA LEU A 126 16.04 -12.18 6.99
C LEU A 126 15.66 -13.27 7.99
N LEU A 127 15.82 -13.03 9.29
CA LEU A 127 15.40 -13.95 10.34
C LEU A 127 13.89 -14.22 10.27
N ALA A 128 13.08 -13.16 10.17
CA ALA A 128 11.63 -13.28 10.05
C ALA A 128 11.20 -14.00 8.76
N ALA A 129 11.86 -13.70 7.64
CA ALA A 129 11.62 -14.41 6.38
C ALA A 129 12.00 -15.89 6.46
N ARG A 130 13.16 -16.21 7.06
CA ARG A 130 13.65 -17.59 7.25
C ARG A 130 12.71 -18.41 8.13
N ALA A 131 12.14 -17.81 9.17
CA ALA A 131 11.14 -18.47 10.01
C ALA A 131 9.87 -18.91 9.22
N LYS A 132 9.65 -18.33 8.02
CA LYS A 132 8.52 -18.66 7.14
C LYS A 132 8.86 -19.63 6.01
N ILE A 133 10.10 -20.13 5.92
CA ILE A 133 10.51 -21.13 4.92
C ILE A 133 9.57 -22.35 4.88
N PRO A 134 9.20 -22.99 6.01
CA PRO A 134 8.31 -24.14 5.96
C PRO A 134 6.94 -23.81 5.35
N ALA A 135 6.37 -22.65 5.69
CA ALA A 135 5.09 -22.20 5.16
C ALA A 135 5.17 -21.81 3.67
N LEU A 136 6.27 -21.17 3.25
CA LEU A 136 6.53 -20.87 1.84
C LEU A 136 6.70 -22.14 1.02
N ASN A 137 7.40 -23.15 1.55
CA ASN A 137 7.55 -24.44 0.92
C ASN A 137 6.19 -25.12 0.74
N ALA A 138 5.36 -25.15 1.79
CA ALA A 138 4.01 -25.70 1.71
C ALA A 138 3.14 -24.98 0.66
N TYR A 139 3.23 -23.65 0.57
CA TYR A 139 2.54 -22.86 -0.46
C TYR A 139 3.01 -23.23 -1.87
N ILE A 140 4.33 -23.34 -2.08
CA ILE A 140 4.95 -23.65 -3.38
C ILE A 140 4.64 -25.08 -3.82
N ASP A 141 4.71 -26.04 -2.89
CA ASP A 141 4.46 -27.45 -3.17
C ASP A 141 2.97 -27.66 -3.53
N ALA A 142 2.04 -27.03 -2.80
CA ALA A 142 0.63 -27.04 -3.17
C ALA A 142 0.34 -26.36 -4.52
N ALA A 143 1.09 -25.31 -4.87
CA ALA A 143 0.97 -24.67 -6.18
C ALA A 143 1.44 -25.59 -7.32
N ARG A 144 2.51 -26.38 -7.11
CA ARG A 144 2.98 -27.41 -8.06
C ARG A 144 1.94 -28.51 -8.26
N GLU A 145 1.25 -28.91 -7.19
CA GLU A 145 0.16 -29.90 -7.28
C GLU A 145 -1.02 -29.39 -8.13
N LEU A 146 -1.40 -28.12 -7.96
CA LEU A 146 -2.52 -27.51 -8.67
C LEU A 146 -2.18 -27.13 -10.11
N GLU A 147 -0.91 -26.85 -10.41
CA GLU A 147 -0.43 -26.48 -11.74
C GLU A 147 0.79 -27.34 -12.17
N PRO A 148 0.62 -28.66 -12.38
CA PRO A 148 1.72 -29.60 -12.59
C PRO A 148 2.52 -29.37 -13.87
N THR A 149 1.97 -28.62 -14.83
CA THR A 149 2.65 -28.25 -16.09
C THR A 149 3.47 -26.97 -15.96
N SER A 150 3.34 -26.24 -14.85
CA SER A 150 4.05 -24.98 -14.63
C SER A 150 5.40 -25.21 -13.95
N THR A 151 6.45 -24.56 -14.46
CA THR A 151 7.76 -24.54 -13.79
C THR A 151 7.73 -23.59 -12.61
N ILE A 152 7.49 -24.13 -11.42
CA ILE A 152 7.45 -23.39 -10.15
C ILE A 152 8.71 -23.72 -9.35
N THR A 153 9.58 -22.74 -9.10
CA THR A 153 10.86 -22.93 -8.38
C THR A 153 10.98 -22.08 -7.11
N GLY A 154 10.03 -21.18 -6.85
CA GLY A 154 10.22 -20.17 -5.83
C GLY A 154 9.25 -19.00 -5.90
N MET A 155 9.64 -17.91 -5.23
CA MET A 155 9.00 -16.60 -5.31
C MET A 155 9.90 -15.62 -6.07
N PRO A 156 9.35 -14.74 -6.94
CA PRO A 156 7.93 -14.66 -7.29
C PRO A 156 7.45 -15.88 -8.10
N ILE A 157 6.17 -16.21 -7.94
CA ILE A 157 5.51 -17.34 -8.61
C ILE A 157 4.43 -16.82 -9.56
N THR A 158 4.23 -17.43 -10.72
CA THR A 158 3.15 -17.05 -11.65
C THR A 158 2.09 -18.14 -11.68
N LEU A 159 0.86 -17.79 -11.28
CA LEU A 159 -0.26 -18.72 -11.13
C LEU A 159 -1.50 -18.22 -11.86
N ASP A 160 -2.40 -19.15 -12.18
CA ASP A 160 -3.77 -18.83 -12.54
C ASP A 160 -4.52 -18.20 -11.36
N LYS A 161 -5.50 -17.34 -11.68
CA LYS A 161 -6.31 -16.68 -10.64
C LYS A 161 -7.05 -17.68 -9.75
N SER A 162 -7.54 -18.78 -10.30
CA SER A 162 -8.23 -19.85 -9.56
C SER A 162 -7.30 -20.51 -8.56
N THR A 163 -6.09 -20.90 -8.99
CA THR A 163 -5.05 -21.48 -8.13
C THR A 163 -4.70 -20.54 -6.98
N TYR A 164 -4.50 -19.25 -7.27
CA TYR A 164 -4.21 -18.26 -6.22
C TYR A 164 -5.33 -18.19 -5.17
N ILE A 165 -6.60 -18.20 -5.61
CA ILE A 165 -7.76 -18.18 -4.71
C ILE A 165 -7.80 -19.45 -3.85
N GLU A 166 -7.58 -20.62 -4.46
CA GLU A 166 -7.60 -21.90 -3.76
C GLU A 166 -6.50 -21.99 -2.69
N LEU A 167 -5.26 -21.57 -3.00
CA LEU A 167 -4.18 -21.51 -2.01
C LEU A 167 -4.50 -20.56 -0.85
N GLY A 168 -5.27 -19.49 -1.11
CA GLY A 168 -5.84 -18.62 -0.09
C GLY A 168 -6.86 -19.32 0.80
N GLN A 169 -7.79 -20.09 0.20
CA GLN A 169 -8.80 -20.87 0.93
C GLN A 169 -8.16 -21.97 1.80
N ARG A 170 -7.06 -22.57 1.35
CA ARG A 170 -6.22 -23.49 2.13
C ARG A 170 -5.42 -22.80 3.25
N LYS A 171 -5.55 -21.48 3.40
CA LYS A 171 -4.84 -20.63 4.39
C LYS A 171 -3.32 -20.62 4.24
N LEU A 172 -2.77 -21.09 3.13
CA LEU A 172 -1.31 -21.16 2.91
C LEU A 172 -0.67 -19.77 2.78
N GLN A 173 -1.39 -18.81 2.20
CA GLN A 173 -0.94 -17.40 2.16
C GLN A 173 -0.82 -16.79 3.56
N ALA A 174 -1.77 -17.09 4.45
CA ALA A 174 -1.78 -16.57 5.82
C ALA A 174 -0.68 -17.20 6.69
N GLN A 175 -0.39 -18.48 6.49
CA GLN A 175 0.70 -19.16 7.20
C GLN A 175 2.08 -18.58 6.85
N ALA A 176 2.27 -18.17 5.59
CA ALA A 176 3.50 -17.52 5.13
C ALA A 176 3.62 -16.05 5.57
N ALA A 177 2.56 -15.45 6.10
CA ALA A 177 2.58 -14.06 6.55
C ALA A 177 3.36 -13.91 7.87
N ALA A 178 4.01 -12.76 8.03
CA ALA A 178 4.76 -12.39 9.25
C ALA A 178 4.63 -10.89 9.51
N GLU A 179 4.86 -10.49 10.76
CA GLU A 179 5.02 -9.08 11.15
C GLU A 179 6.29 -8.95 11.98
N VAL A 180 7.07 -7.90 11.70
CA VAL A 180 8.22 -7.52 12.53
C VAL A 180 8.06 -6.05 12.91
N VAL A 181 8.20 -5.74 14.20
CA VAL A 181 8.21 -4.36 14.68
C VAL A 181 9.60 -3.78 14.45
N TYR A 182 9.65 -2.57 13.88
CA TYR A 182 10.87 -1.83 13.63
C TYR A 182 10.82 -0.46 14.31
N PRO A 183 11.99 0.11 14.66
CA PRO A 183 12.08 1.49 15.09
C PRO A 183 11.53 2.45 14.02
N ILE A 184 10.78 3.46 14.44
CA ILE A 184 10.27 4.50 13.54
C ILE A 184 11.40 5.32 12.89
N SER A 185 12.60 5.35 13.52
CA SER A 185 13.78 6.02 12.97
C SER A 185 14.18 5.49 11.59
N PHE A 186 14.01 4.19 11.33
CA PHE A 186 14.27 3.61 10.00
C PHE A 186 13.46 4.31 8.91
N LEU A 187 12.18 4.60 9.19
CA LEU A 187 11.32 5.30 8.25
C LEU A 187 11.76 6.74 8.05
N ARG A 188 12.14 7.42 9.14
CA ARG A 188 12.64 8.80 9.12
C ARG A 188 13.90 8.88 8.26
N ASP A 189 14.87 8.00 8.49
CA ASP A 189 16.12 7.96 7.73
C ASP A 189 15.89 7.68 6.24
N PHE A 190 14.98 6.77 5.92
CA PHE A 190 14.62 6.45 4.53
C PHE A 190 14.09 7.66 3.76
N TYR A 191 13.24 8.49 4.38
CA TYR A 191 12.72 9.71 3.74
C TYR A 191 13.73 10.86 3.77
N ASN A 192 14.48 11.01 4.86
CA ASN A 192 15.48 12.06 5.00
C ASN A 192 16.63 11.91 3.99
N GLN A 193 17.02 10.69 3.62
CA GLN A 193 17.97 10.43 2.52
C GLN A 193 17.49 11.00 1.16
N LYS A 194 16.19 11.21 0.99
CA LYS A 194 15.57 11.84 -0.19
C LYS A 194 15.30 13.33 0.01
N GLY A 195 15.74 13.90 1.13
CA GLY A 195 15.46 15.29 1.51
C GLY A 195 14.02 15.55 1.94
N ILE A 196 13.24 14.51 2.26
CA ILE A 196 11.84 14.61 2.65
C ILE A 196 11.74 14.60 4.17
N TYR A 197 11.49 15.77 4.75
CA TYR A 197 11.43 15.98 6.21
C TYR A 197 10.01 16.10 6.76
N TYR A 198 9.00 16.01 5.89
CA TYR A 198 7.62 16.28 6.24
C TYR A 198 6.69 15.26 5.60
N ILE A 199 5.64 14.89 6.34
CA ILE A 199 4.62 13.97 5.88
C ILE A 199 3.22 14.44 6.29
N GLN A 200 2.29 14.36 5.34
CA GLN A 200 0.86 14.53 5.57
C GLN A 200 0.18 13.15 5.56
N ILE A 201 -0.62 12.86 6.59
CA ILE A 201 -1.33 11.58 6.72
C ILE A 201 -2.83 11.83 6.91
N GLU A 202 -3.66 11.24 6.04
CA GLU A 202 -5.14 11.34 6.11
C GLU A 202 -5.64 10.99 7.53
N ASP A 203 -6.60 11.79 8.01
CA ASP A 203 -7.16 11.81 9.35
C ASP A 203 -6.17 12.10 10.50
N SER A 204 -4.85 12.14 10.27
CA SER A 204 -3.85 12.23 11.34
C SER A 204 -3.08 13.55 11.35
N GLY A 205 -2.94 14.19 10.19
CA GLY A 205 -2.41 15.54 10.03
C GLY A 205 -0.99 15.59 9.49
N PHE A 206 -0.35 16.73 9.70
CA PHE A 206 0.96 17.10 9.16
C PHE A 206 2.06 16.98 10.22
N PHE A 207 3.13 16.27 9.91
CA PHE A 207 4.19 15.92 10.86
C PHE A 207 5.59 16.18 10.30
N SER A 208 6.56 16.36 11.18
CA SER A 208 7.98 16.28 10.85
C SER A 208 8.51 14.84 10.93
N LEU A 209 9.54 14.52 10.15
CA LEU A 209 10.18 13.20 10.04
C LEU A 209 11.62 13.23 10.58
N GLY A 210 11.81 13.56 11.85
CA GLY A 210 13.16 13.65 12.47
C GLY A 210 13.94 14.92 12.14
N GLY A 211 13.43 15.77 11.23
CA GLY A 211 13.93 17.11 10.98
C GLY A 211 12.78 18.07 10.71
N ASN A 212 12.94 19.33 11.12
CA ASN A 212 11.95 20.41 10.88
C ASN A 212 12.67 21.68 10.39
N PRO A 213 13.24 21.68 9.17
CA PRO A 213 14.07 22.79 8.67
C PRO A 213 13.32 24.14 8.57
N PHE A 214 12.00 24.13 8.42
CA PHE A 214 11.15 25.33 8.42
C PHE A 214 10.54 25.65 9.78
N ASN A 215 10.90 24.89 10.82
CA ASN A 215 10.48 25.06 12.21
C ASN A 215 8.96 25.07 12.44
N PHE A 216 8.14 24.50 11.55
CA PHE A 216 6.67 24.51 11.67
C PHE A 216 6.21 24.04 13.06
N PRO A 217 5.10 24.59 13.61
CA PRO A 217 4.58 24.24 14.93
C PRO A 217 3.83 22.90 14.91
N ILE A 218 4.45 21.88 14.33
CA ILE A 218 3.90 20.54 14.16
C ILE A 218 4.68 19.55 15.02
N PRO A 219 4.01 18.50 15.53
CA PRO A 219 4.71 17.44 16.23
C PRO A 219 5.57 16.61 15.27
N GLU A 220 6.57 15.94 15.84
CA GLU A 220 7.25 14.85 15.16
C GLU A 220 6.30 13.65 15.01
N LEU A 221 6.44 12.91 13.91
CA LEU A 221 5.69 11.68 13.69
C LEU A 221 6.09 10.63 14.73
N GLU A 222 5.17 10.26 15.60
CA GLU A 222 5.33 9.13 16.52
C GLU A 222 4.35 8.02 16.14
N ALA A 223 4.88 6.81 15.95
CA ALA A 223 4.10 5.65 15.55
C ALA A 223 4.87 4.37 15.82
N SER A 224 4.15 3.26 15.94
CA SER A 224 4.74 1.91 15.82
C SER A 224 4.93 1.59 14.33
N PHE A 225 6.17 1.33 13.90
CA PHE A 225 6.45 0.90 12.54
C PHE A 225 6.55 -0.62 12.47
N LYS A 226 5.87 -1.21 11.50
CA LYS A 226 5.86 -2.66 11.27
C LYS A 226 6.21 -2.98 9.83
N LEU A 227 6.99 -4.04 9.64
CA LEU A 227 7.18 -4.67 8.35
C LEU A 227 6.25 -5.89 8.25
N GLU A 228 5.32 -5.82 7.31
CA GLU A 228 4.39 -6.92 6.98
C GLU A 228 4.97 -7.75 5.84
N PHE A 229 5.14 -9.05 6.09
CA PHE A 229 5.50 -10.04 5.10
C PHE A 229 4.24 -10.74 4.61
N ARG A 230 4.03 -10.81 3.30
CA ARG A 230 2.87 -11.50 2.72
C ARG A 230 3.10 -11.96 1.30
N ILE A 231 2.39 -13.00 0.89
CA ILE A 231 2.25 -13.33 -0.52
C ILE A 231 1.23 -12.36 -1.13
N GLY A 232 1.60 -11.65 -2.20
CA GLY A 232 0.72 -10.66 -2.83
C GLY A 232 0.84 -10.61 -4.35
N PRO A 233 -0.28 -10.49 -5.09
CA PRO A 233 -0.28 -10.49 -6.55
C PRO A 233 0.27 -9.17 -7.10
N ALA A 234 1.08 -9.25 -8.15
CA ALA A 234 1.48 -8.14 -9.00
C ALA A 234 0.28 -7.55 -9.75
N GLY A 235 0.45 -6.32 -10.24
CA GLY A 235 -0.52 -5.69 -11.14
C GLY A 235 -0.75 -6.59 -12.36
N GLY A 236 -1.97 -7.07 -12.54
CA GLY A 236 -2.28 -8.09 -13.54
C GLY A 236 -2.61 -7.55 -14.93
N GLY A 237 -2.94 -6.26 -15.06
CA GLY A 237 -3.35 -5.65 -16.34
C GLY A 237 -4.45 -6.42 -17.09
N GLY A 238 -5.31 -7.17 -16.38
CA GLY A 238 -6.34 -8.03 -17.00
C GLY A 238 -5.89 -9.45 -17.39
N ARG A 239 -4.62 -9.82 -17.22
CA ARG A 239 -4.11 -11.16 -17.55
C ARG A 239 -4.71 -12.25 -16.65
N ALA A 240 -4.94 -13.43 -17.26
CA ALA A 240 -5.47 -14.63 -16.60
C ALA A 240 -4.49 -15.18 -15.56
N ARG A 241 -3.21 -15.24 -15.93
CA ARG A 241 -2.09 -15.57 -15.05
C ARG A 241 -1.49 -14.33 -14.42
N ARG A 242 -1.16 -14.41 -13.13
CA ARG A 242 -0.59 -13.30 -12.36
C ARG A 242 0.60 -13.77 -11.56
N SER A 243 1.65 -12.96 -11.60
CA SER A 243 2.78 -13.12 -10.69
C SER A 243 2.35 -12.74 -9.27
N ALA A 244 2.79 -13.49 -8.27
CA ALA A 244 2.68 -13.18 -6.85
C ALA A 244 4.08 -13.21 -6.24
N GLY A 245 4.44 -12.14 -5.52
CA GLY A 245 5.73 -12.01 -4.83
C GLY A 245 5.57 -12.22 -3.34
N TYR A 246 6.66 -12.58 -2.66
CA TYR A 246 6.74 -12.48 -1.20
C TYR A 246 7.12 -11.04 -0.85
N ARG A 247 6.14 -10.25 -0.47
CA ARG A 247 6.24 -8.81 -0.29
C ARG A 247 6.54 -8.47 1.14
N ILE A 248 7.35 -7.44 1.33
CA ILE A 248 7.67 -6.83 2.61
C ILE A 248 7.21 -5.38 2.52
N GLN A 249 6.29 -4.98 3.38
CA GLN A 249 5.64 -3.67 3.29
C GLN A 249 5.67 -2.97 4.64
N GLY A 250 6.13 -1.72 4.66
CA GLY A 250 6.12 -0.90 5.85
C GLY A 250 4.72 -0.38 6.18
N ARG A 251 4.33 -0.43 7.45
CA ARG A 251 3.06 0.07 7.98
C ARG A 251 3.27 0.88 9.24
N LEU A 252 2.49 1.95 9.38
CA LEU A 252 2.39 2.67 10.64
C LEU A 252 1.15 2.23 11.42
N HIS A 253 1.31 2.11 12.73
CA HIS A 253 0.26 1.87 13.70
C HIS A 253 0.40 2.83 14.87
N ASN A 254 -0.66 3.05 15.64
CA ASN A 254 -0.64 3.88 16.85
C ASN A 254 -0.06 5.28 16.61
N LEU A 255 -0.42 5.92 15.49
CA LEU A 255 0.07 7.26 15.17
C LEU A 255 -0.48 8.28 16.16
N ASN A 256 0.37 9.24 16.55
CA ASN A 256 -0.08 10.48 17.17
C ASN A 256 -0.94 11.33 16.20
N LYS A 257 -1.59 12.36 16.74
CA LYS A 257 -2.36 13.34 15.97
C LYS A 257 -1.62 14.67 15.94
N SER A 258 -1.57 15.29 14.76
CA SER A 258 -1.13 16.66 14.60
C SER A 258 -2.34 17.61 14.70
N PRO A 259 -2.18 18.78 15.34
CA PRO A 259 -3.22 19.81 15.35
C PRO A 259 -3.38 20.51 13.99
N TYR A 260 -2.47 20.27 13.04
CA TYR A 260 -2.51 20.86 11.71
C TYR A 260 -2.59 19.79 10.62
N SER A 261 -3.29 20.09 9.54
CA SER A 261 -3.41 19.21 8.38
C SER A 261 -3.39 20.01 7.07
N LEU A 262 -2.65 19.52 6.07
CA LEU A 262 -2.56 20.16 4.75
C LEU A 262 -3.80 19.92 3.86
N ASP A 263 -4.71 19.03 4.27
CA ASP A 263 -6.03 18.89 3.66
C ASP A 263 -7.06 19.89 4.24
N ASN A 264 -6.64 20.81 5.12
CA ASN A 264 -7.46 21.89 5.66
C ASN A 264 -6.88 23.28 5.30
N ALA A 265 -7.69 24.13 4.66
CA ALA A 265 -7.25 25.43 4.14
C ALA A 265 -6.87 26.44 5.24
N GLU A 266 -7.56 26.43 6.38
CA GLU A 266 -7.26 27.31 7.52
C GLU A 266 -5.91 26.93 8.15
N ASN A 267 -5.65 25.64 8.30
CA ASN A 267 -4.38 25.12 8.79
C ASN A 267 -3.23 25.47 7.83
N CYS A 268 -3.44 25.31 6.52
CA CYS A 268 -2.49 25.78 5.51
C CYS A 268 -2.18 27.28 5.68
N SER A 269 -3.22 28.10 5.80
CA SER A 269 -3.06 29.55 5.97
C SER A 269 -2.24 29.87 7.23
N HIS A 270 -2.54 29.20 8.35
CA HIS A 270 -1.81 29.37 9.60
C HIS A 270 -0.34 28.92 9.50
N LEU A 271 -0.08 27.70 8.99
CA LEU A 271 1.28 27.16 8.87
C LEU A 271 2.17 28.03 7.98
N PHE A 272 1.62 28.56 6.89
CA PHE A 272 2.38 29.25 5.87
C PHE A 272 2.38 30.80 6.00
N SER A 273 1.70 31.40 7.00
CA SER A 273 1.68 32.86 7.19
C SER A 273 2.90 33.45 7.92
N ARG A 274 3.80 32.63 8.49
CA ARG A 274 4.93 32.99 9.40
C ARG A 274 4.56 33.53 10.78
N ASP A 275 3.31 33.90 11.04
CA ASP A 275 2.95 34.62 12.28
C ASP A 275 3.14 33.80 13.56
N TRP A 276 3.20 32.47 13.46
CA TRP A 276 3.44 31.58 14.61
C TRP A 276 4.88 31.64 15.15
N THR A 277 5.83 32.24 14.42
CA THR A 277 7.23 32.44 14.88
C THR A 277 7.40 33.55 15.92
N THR A 278 6.31 34.26 16.26
CA THR A 278 6.33 35.39 17.21
C THR A 278 6.14 34.98 18.68
N THR A 279 6.04 33.69 18.98
CA THR A 279 6.13 33.21 20.37
C THR A 279 7.59 32.85 20.67
N PRO A 280 8.32 33.64 21.49
CA PRO A 280 9.67 33.29 21.89
C PRO A 280 9.64 31.98 22.70
N ILE A 281 10.57 31.07 22.37
CA ILE A 281 10.92 29.89 23.18
C ILE A 281 11.52 30.37 24.51
#